data_AF-A0A800DG57-F1
#
_entry.id   AF-A0A800DG57-F1
#
_cell.length_a   1.000
_cell.length_b   1.000
_cell.length_c   1.000
_cell.angle_alpha   90.00
_cell.angle_beta   90.00
_cell.angle_gamma   90.00
#
_symmetry.space_group_name_H-M   'P 1'
#
loop_
_entity.id
_entity.type
_entity.pdbx_description
1 polymer ?
#
loop_
_entity_poly.entity_id
_entity_poly.type
_entity_poly.pdbx_seq_one_letter_code
_entity_poly.pdbx_strand_id
1 'polypeptide(L)' 'MAERGHKERVTVYVVSHTHWDREWYSTFQQFRMRLVALIDKLLDILERDENFRHFVLDGQTVVVEDYLE' A
#
# COMPACT_ATOMS: atom_id res chain seq x y z
N MET A 1 7.33 20.96 43.71
CA MET A 1 7.06 19.59 43.22
C MET A 1 6.06 19.72 42.08
N ALA A 2 6.53 19.73 40.84
CA ALA A 2 5.64 19.95 39.67
C ALA A 2 5.01 18.63 39.24
N GLU A 3 3.68 18.58 39.22
CA GLU A 3 2.88 17.45 38.76
C GLU A 3 3.13 17.20 37.26
N ARG A 4 3.63 16.01 36.93
CA ARG A 4 3.71 15.54 35.55
C ARG A 4 2.30 15.26 35.05
N GLY A 5 1.77 16.14 34.21
CA GLY A 5 0.49 15.95 33.52
C GLY A 5 0.46 14.62 32.76
N HIS A 6 -0.63 13.87 32.95
CA HIS A 6 -0.90 12.63 32.25
C HIS A 6 -1.10 12.93 30.75
N LYS A 7 -0.20 12.48 29.88
CA LYS A 7 -0.43 12.53 28.43
C LYS A 7 -1.43 11.43 28.08
N GLU A 8 -2.60 11.81 27.57
CA GLU A 8 -3.57 10.85 27.03
C GLU A 8 -2.92 10.00 25.93
N ARG A 9 -3.20 8.69 25.94
CA ARG A 9 -2.75 7.77 24.90
C ARG A 9 -3.63 7.97 23.66
N VAL A 10 -3.00 8.38 22.56
CA VAL A 10 -3.64 8.43 21.24
C VAL A 10 -3.33 7.13 20.50
N THR A 11 -4.35 6.53 19.89
CA THR A 11 -4.17 5.40 18.97
C THR A 11 -4.02 5.94 17.56
N VAL A 12 -2.93 5.55 16.87
CA VAL A 12 -2.67 5.92 15.48
C VAL A 12 -2.78 4.68 14.62
N TYR A 13 -3.64 4.73 13.60
CA TYR A 13 -3.77 3.68 12.60
C TYR A 13 -3.03 4.10 11.34
N VAL A 14 -2.14 3.25 10.85
CA VAL A 14 -1.40 3.46 9.61
C VAL A 14 -1.89 2.45 8.59
N VAL A 15 -2.33 2.94 7.42
CA VAL A 15 -2.83 2.10 6.33
C VAL A 15 -1.92 2.27 5.12
N SER A 16 -1.14 1.23 4.83
CA SER A 16 -0.30 1.17 3.64
C SER A 16 -1.17 1.00 2.40
N HIS A 17 -0.98 1.90 1.43
CA HIS A 17 -1.67 1.90 0.15
C HIS A 17 -0.80 2.62 -0.89
N THR A 18 -1.19 2.50 -2.16
CA THR A 18 -0.74 3.39 -3.22
C THR A 18 -1.99 3.90 -3.94
N HIS A 19 -1.99 5.16 -4.34
CA HIS A 19 -2.96 5.64 -5.32
C HIS A 19 -2.47 5.26 -6.72
N TRP A 20 -3.29 4.56 -7.50
CA TRP A 20 -2.86 3.97 -8.75
C TRP A 20 -3.75 4.39 -9.92
N ASP A 21 -3.38 5.51 -10.55
CA ASP A 21 -3.95 5.87 -11.84
C ASP A 21 -3.61 4.77 -12.86
N ARG A 22 -4.62 4.08 -13.39
CA ARG A 22 -4.44 2.98 -14.35
C ARG A 22 -3.70 3.44 -15.62
N GLU A 23 -3.95 4.68 -16.03
CA GLU A 23 -3.22 5.38 -17.08
C GLU A 23 -3.34 6.89 -16.87
N TRP A 24 -2.31 7.65 -17.22
CA TRP A 24 -2.33 9.11 -17.09
C TRP A 24 -1.33 9.78 -18.04
N TYR A 25 -0.20 10.29 -17.54
CA TYR A 25 0.82 11.00 -18.33
C TYR A 25 1.79 10.08 -19.09
N SER A 26 1.66 8.77 -18.92
CA SER A 26 2.40 7.72 -19.61
C SER A 26 1.40 6.68 -20.11
N THR A 27 1.81 5.84 -21.06
CA THR A 27 0.89 4.85 -21.63
C THR A 27 0.45 3.84 -20.57
N PHE A 28 -0.73 3.26 -20.74
CA PHE A 28 -1.24 2.17 -19.91
C PHE A 28 -0.18 1.08 -19.67
N GLN A 29 0.52 0.63 -20.72
CA GLN A 29 1.54 -0.42 -20.59
C GLN A 29 2.74 0.01 -19.73
N GLN A 30 3.13 1.28 -19.77
CA GLN A 30 4.20 1.79 -18.90
C GLN A 30 3.77 1.82 -17.43
N PHE A 31 2.52 2.19 -17.15
CA PHE A 31 1.96 2.06 -15.81
C PHE A 31 1.85 0.59 -15.41
N ARG A 32 1.27 -0.28 -16.23
CA ARG A 32 1.12 -1.71 -15.96
C ARG A 32 2.46 -2.38 -15.61
N MET A 33 3.55 -2.09 -16.32
CA MET A 33 4.88 -2.61 -15.96
C MET A 33 5.35 -2.17 -14.56
N ARG A 34 5.04 -0.94 -14.14
CA ARG A 34 5.32 -0.47 -12.78
C ARG A 34 4.41 -1.12 -11.76
N LEU A 35 3.16 -1.42 -12.14
CA LEU A 35 2.22 -2.14 -11.28
C LEU A 35 2.74 -3.55 -10.98
N VAL A 36 3.20 -4.27 -12.01
CA VAL A 36 3.81 -5.60 -11.86
C VAL A 36 4.96 -5.55 -10.86
N ALA A 37 5.90 -4.63 -11.04
CA ALA A 37 7.03 -4.48 -10.11
C ALA A 37 6.60 -4.12 -8.67
N LEU A 38 5.51 -3.35 -8.52
CA LEU A 38 4.95 -3.00 -7.21
C LEU A 38 4.36 -4.24 -6.53
N ILE A 39 3.53 -5.01 -7.23
CA ILE A 39 2.86 -6.18 -6.69
C ILE A 39 3.87 -7.29 -6.36
N ASP A 40 4.87 -7.54 -7.22
CA ASP A 40 5.93 -8.52 -6.95
C ASP A 40 6.65 -8.20 -5.64
N LYS A 41 7.04 -6.93 -5.45
CA LYS A 41 7.69 -6.48 -4.21
C LYS A 41 6.75 -6.55 -3.01
N LEU A 42 5.47 -6.25 -3.20
CA LEU A 42 4.47 -6.33 -2.16
C LEU A 42 4.30 -7.77 -1.66
N LEU A 43 4.19 -8.74 -2.59
CA LEU A 43 4.09 -10.16 -2.26
C LEU A 43 5.32 -10.65 -1.49
N ASP A 44 6.52 -10.27 -1.94
CA ASP A 44 7.78 -10.55 -1.24
C ASP A 44 7.78 -10.03 0.22
N ILE A 45 7.23 -8.84 0.47
CA ILE A 45 7.13 -8.26 1.81
C ILE A 45 6.10 -9.02 2.65
N LEU A 46 4.93 -9.30 2.09
CA LEU A 46 3.84 -10.01 2.77
C LEU A 46 4.26 -11.43 3.19
N GLU A 47 5.09 -12.10 2.39
CA GLU A 47 5.61 -13.43 2.72
C GLU A 47 6.71 -13.41 3.79
N ARG A 48 7.52 -12.35 3.85
CA ARG A 48 8.72 -12.30 4.71
C ARG A 48 8.52 -11.59 6.05
N ASP A 49 7.60 -10.64 6.14
CA ASP A 49 7.36 -9.85 7.36
C ASP A 49 5.96 -10.07 7.92
N GLU A 50 5.85 -10.90 8.96
CA GLU A 50 4.59 -11.19 9.66
C GLU A 50 3.92 -9.95 10.28
N ASN A 51 4.66 -8.83 10.46
CA ASN A 51 4.09 -7.58 10.96
C ASN A 51 3.43 -6.76 9.86
N PHE A 52 3.80 -6.97 8.59
CA PHE A 52 3.21 -6.29 7.44
C PHE A 52 2.09 -7.15 6.84
N ARG A 53 0.87 -7.00 7.37
CA ARG A 53 -0.24 -7.93 7.08
C ARG A 53 -1.21 -7.48 6.00
N HIS A 54 -1.26 -6.18 5.72
CA HIS A 54 -2.32 -5.61 4.88
C HIS A 54 -1.77 -4.50 3.98
N PHE A 55 -2.30 -4.43 2.76
CA PHE A 55 -2.07 -3.34 1.82
C PHE A 55 -3.36 -3.08 1.04
N VAL A 56 -3.74 -1.80 0.90
CA VAL A 56 -4.94 -1.41 0.16
C VAL A 56 -4.58 -1.08 -1.29
N LEU A 57 -5.14 -1.83 -2.23
CA LEU A 57 -4.99 -1.62 -3.68
C LEU A 57 -5.98 -0.56 -4.19
N ASP A 58 -5.92 0.63 -3.61
CA ASP A 58 -6.61 1.85 -4.07
C ASP A 58 -8.14 1.77 -4.26
N GLY A 59 -8.80 0.76 -3.68
CA GLY A 59 -10.24 0.57 -3.80
C GLY A 59 -10.72 0.11 -5.18
N GLN A 60 -9.82 -0.36 -6.04
CA GLN A 60 -10.12 -0.81 -7.40
C GLN A 60 -9.68 -2.26 -7.60
N THR A 61 -10.58 -3.10 -8.12
CA THR A 61 -10.29 -4.53 -8.33
C THR A 61 -9.51 -4.80 -9.61
N VAL A 62 -9.58 -3.89 -10.59
CA VAL A 62 -8.91 -4.03 -11.91
C VAL A 62 -7.40 -4.19 -11.79
N VAL A 63 -6.79 -3.66 -10.72
CA VAL A 63 -5.36 -3.81 -10.43
C VAL A 63 -4.94 -5.29 -10.32
N VAL A 64 -5.82 -6.16 -9.83
CA VAL A 64 -5.56 -7.60 -9.75
C VAL A 64 -5.56 -8.23 -11.15
N GLU A 65 -6.51 -7.86 -12.00
CA GLU A 65 -6.60 -8.34 -13.38
C GLU A 65 -5.38 -7.87 -14.20
N ASP A 66 -5.04 -6.58 -14.12
CA ASP A 66 -3.89 -5.99 -14.83
C ASP A 66 -2.54 -6.64 -14.42
N TYR A 67 -2.44 -7.17 -13.19
CA TYR A 67 -1.26 -7.91 -12.73
C TYR A 67 -1.21 -9.36 -13.25
N LEU A 68 -2.37 -10.02 -13.38
CA LEU A 68 -2.47 -11.44 -13.74
C LEU A 68 -2.51 -11.71 -15.25
N GLU A 69 -2.78 -10.69 -16.07
CA GLU A 69 -2.58 -10.72 -17.53
C GLU A 69 -1.12 -10.93 -17.93
#